data_AF-A7SHA0-F1
#
_entry.id   AF-A7SHA0-F1
#
_cell.length_a   1.000
_cell.length_b   1.000
_cell.length_c   1.000
_cell.angle_alpha   90.00
_cell.angle_beta   90.00
_cell.angle_gamma   90.00
#
_symmetry.space_group_name_H-M   'P 1'
#
loop_
_entity.id
_entity.type
_entity.pdbx_description
1 polymer ?
#
loop_
_entity_poly.entity_id
_entity_poly.type
_entity_poly.pdbx_seq_one_letter_code
_entity_poly.pdbx_strand_id
1 'polypeptide(L)'
;VLSFCVQLVIFTPKSLLRLEAARSHVDEMADGTSFRRIIPDEGPASENPEKVRKLLLCTGKIYYELFKERSKRGLTEDIAITRLEQVRH
;
A
#
# COMPACT_ATOMS: atom_id res chain seq x y z
N VAL A 1 -10.02 -24.32 17.78
CA VAL A 1 -10.01 -23.28 16.73
C VAL A 1 -10.45 -23.97 15.44
N LEU A 2 -11.64 -23.69 14.92
CA LEU A 2 -12.03 -24.28 13.64
C LEU A 2 -11.16 -23.65 12.54
N SER A 3 -10.49 -24.49 11.76
CA SER A 3 -9.81 -24.08 10.53
C SER A 3 -10.81 -24.13 9.38
N PHE A 4 -10.82 -23.11 8.53
CA PHE A 4 -11.71 -22.97 7.39
C PHE A 4 -10.87 -22.81 6.11
N CYS A 5 -11.36 -23.33 4.99
CA CYS A 5 -10.76 -23.12 3.67
C CYS A 5 -11.71 -22.27 2.83
N VAL A 6 -11.23 -21.11 2.37
CA VAL A 6 -12.01 -20.14 1.61
C VAL A 6 -11.34 -19.86 0.27
N GLN A 7 -12.12 -19.48 -0.74
CA GLN A 7 -11.57 -19.09 -2.03
C GLN A 7 -10.86 -17.73 -1.91
N LEU A 8 -9.63 -17.67 -2.42
CA LEU A 8 -8.86 -16.43 -2.56
C LEU A 8 -8.62 -16.13 -4.04
N VAL A 9 -8.98 -14.92 -4.48
CA VAL A 9 -8.70 -14.43 -5.83
C VAL A 9 -7.58 -13.41 -5.75
N ILE A 10 -6.45 -13.67 -6.42
CA ILE A 10 -5.24 -12.84 -6.37
C ILE A 10 -4.95 -12.26 -7.76
N PHE A 11 -4.84 -10.94 -7.85
CA PHE A 11 -4.39 -10.25 -9.05
C PHE A 11 -2.87 -10.17 -9.07
N THR A 12 -2.22 -11.24 -9.52
CA THR A 12 -0.76 -11.34 -9.48
C THR A 12 -0.08 -10.32 -10.41
N PRO A 13 0.83 -9.47 -9.90
CA PRO A 13 1.50 -8.46 -10.70
C PRO A 13 2.65 -9.07 -11.52
N LYS A 14 2.83 -8.60 -12.77
CA LYS A 14 4.00 -8.96 -13.60
C LYS A 14 5.15 -7.98 -13.48
N SER A 15 4.86 -6.67 -13.53
CA SER A 15 5.88 -5.62 -13.51
C SER A 15 6.55 -5.46 -12.14
N LEU A 16 5.81 -5.72 -11.05
CA LEU A 16 6.34 -5.55 -9.69
C LEU A 16 7.41 -6.58 -9.33
N LEU A 17 7.50 -7.71 -10.04
CA LEU A 17 8.50 -8.75 -9.79
C LEU A 17 9.96 -8.25 -9.91
N ARG A 18 10.18 -7.13 -10.60
CA ARG A 18 11.52 -6.55 -10.83
C ARG A 18 11.61 -5.09 -10.40
N LEU A 19 10.54 -4.53 -9.84
CA LEU A 19 10.54 -3.14 -9.42
C LEU A 19 11.25 -3.03 -8.06
N GLU A 20 12.33 -2.24 -7.99
CA GLU A 20 13.12 -2.09 -6.77
C GLU A 20 12.30 -1.54 -5.59
N ALA A 21 11.41 -0.58 -5.86
CA ALA A 21 10.52 0.00 -4.85
C ALA A 21 9.51 -1.01 -4.27
N ALA A 22 9.33 -2.18 -4.88
CA ALA A 22 8.41 -3.23 -4.44
C ALA A 22 9.09 -4.36 -3.64
N ARG A 23 10.22 -4.06 -2.98
CA ARG A 23 10.92 -4.99 -2.09
C ARG A 23 10.41 -4.83 -0.65
N SER A 24 10.44 -5.93 0.11
CA SER A 24 10.16 -5.96 1.55
C SER A 24 11.38 -6.43 2.30
N HIS A 25 11.56 -5.94 3.53
CA HIS A 25 12.54 -6.49 4.45
C HIS A 25 12.06 -7.83 5.01
N VAL A 26 12.99 -8.71 5.39
CA VAL A 26 12.66 -10.03 5.96
C VAL A 26 11.87 -9.90 7.26
N ASP A 27 12.13 -8.87 8.05
CA ASP A 27 11.44 -8.61 9.31
C ASP A 27 9.94 -8.34 9.12
N GLU A 28 9.51 -7.89 7.93
CA GLU A 28 8.09 -7.73 7.60
C GLU A 28 7.35 -9.07 7.49
N MET A 29 8.09 -10.19 7.46
CA MET A 29 7.59 -11.56 7.37
C MET A 29 7.96 -12.41 8.60
N ALA A 30 8.53 -11.80 9.64
CA ALA A 30 8.91 -12.48 10.87
C ALA A 30 7.71 -12.81 11.77
N ASP A 31 7.94 -13.57 12.83
CA ASP A 31 6.91 -13.90 13.80
C ASP A 31 6.27 -12.65 14.40
N GLY A 32 4.94 -12.69 14.56
CA GLY A 32 4.15 -11.55 15.04
C GLY A 32 3.68 -10.59 13.94
N THR A 33 4.08 -10.78 12.68
CA THR A 33 3.48 -10.04 11.55
C THR A 33 2.26 -10.76 10.97
N SER A 34 1.48 -10.04 10.17
CA SER A 34 0.27 -10.58 9.53
C SER A 34 -0.05 -9.83 8.23
N PHE A 35 -0.92 -10.39 7.39
CA PHE A 35 -1.35 -9.73 6.17
C PHE A 35 -2.03 -8.39 6.47
N ARG A 36 -1.48 -7.31 5.92
CA ARG A 36 -2.02 -5.96 6.06
C ARG A 36 -3.11 -5.72 5.00
N ARG A 37 -4.38 -5.75 5.42
CA ARG A 37 -5.53 -5.47 4.53
C ARG A 37 -5.52 -4.06 3.96
N ILE A 38 -4.98 -3.12 4.72
CA ILE A 38 -4.81 -1.72 4.37
C ILE A 38 -3.36 -1.37 4.70
N ILE A 39 -2.68 -0.68 3.78
CA ILE A 39 -1.37 -0.11 4.03
C ILE A 39 -1.50 1.41 3.89
N PRO A 40 -1.40 2.18 4.99
CA PRO A 40 -1.55 3.63 4.97
C PRO A 40 -0.42 4.31 4.18
N ASP A 41 -0.58 5.60 3.92
CA ASP A 41 0.51 6.42 3.40
C ASP A 41 1.68 6.44 4.37
N GLU A 42 2.90 6.50 3.84
CA GLU A 42 4.11 6.68 4.62
C GLU A 42 4.77 8.00 4.20
N GLY A 43 5.09 8.85 5.18
CA GLY A 43 5.79 10.12 4.98
C GLY A 43 4.98 11.36 5.40
N PRO A 44 5.29 12.56 4.85
CA PRO A 44 4.83 13.83 5.40
C PRO A 44 3.32 14.00 5.56
N ALA A 45 2.54 13.48 4.59
CA ALA A 45 1.07 13.49 4.68
C ALA A 45 0.52 12.64 5.83
N SER A 46 1.19 11.53 6.18
CA SER A 46 0.81 10.69 7.33
C SER A 46 1.26 11.27 8.67
N GLU A 47 2.35 12.04 8.69
CA GLU A 47 2.90 12.67 9.89
C GLU A 47 2.11 13.93 10.30
N ASN A 48 1.49 14.63 9.34
CA ASN A 48 0.70 15.85 9.56
C ASN A 48 -0.67 15.76 8.87
N PRO A 49 -1.55 14.85 9.32
CA PRO A 49 -2.82 14.55 8.64
C PRO A 49 -3.75 15.76 8.50
N GLU A 50 -3.65 16.75 9.37
CA GLU A 50 -4.40 18.00 9.32
C GLU A 50 -4.09 18.87 8.10
N LYS A 51 -2.93 18.68 7.45
CA LYS A 51 -2.55 19.39 6.21
C LYS A 51 -3.03 18.68 4.95
N VAL A 52 -3.46 17.42 5.07
CA VAL A 52 -3.87 16.61 3.93
C VAL A 52 -5.19 17.15 3.36
N ARG A 53 -5.17 17.56 2.10
CA ARG A 53 -6.34 18.04 1.35
C ARG A 53 -7.04 16.94 0.56
N LYS A 54 -6.36 15.82 0.29
CA LYS A 54 -6.91 14.70 -0.49
C LYS A 54 -6.34 13.36 -0.06
N LEU A 55 -7.22 12.39 0.13
CA LEU A 55 -6.87 10.98 0.29
C LEU A 55 -7.12 10.23 -1.02
N LEU A 56 -6.09 9.59 -1.56
CA LEU A 56 -6.20 8.68 -2.70
C LEU A 56 -6.18 7.24 -2.20
N LEU A 57 -7.24 6.49 -2.50
CA LEU A 57 -7.30 5.06 -2.27
C LEU A 57 -6.93 4.34 -3.57
N CYS A 58 -6.02 3.38 -3.49
CA CYS A 58 -5.60 2.59 -4.64
C CYS A 58 -5.37 1.12 -4.28
N THR A 59 -5.26 0.25 -5.29
CA THR A 59 -4.95 -1.18 -5.10
C THR A 59 -3.98 -1.66 -6.17
N GLY A 60 -3.04 -2.53 -5.78
CA GLY A 60 -2.03 -3.08 -6.68
C GLY A 60 -1.03 -2.06 -7.23
N LYS A 61 -0.50 -2.35 -8.42
CA LYS A 61 0.70 -1.68 -8.97
C LYS A 61 0.58 -0.17 -9.19
N ILE A 62 -0.63 0.37 -9.34
CA ILE A 62 -0.86 1.79 -9.62
C ILE A 62 -0.34 2.69 -8.49
N TYR A 63 -0.22 2.14 -7.26
CA TYR A 63 0.40 2.82 -6.13
C TYR A 63 1.75 3.45 -6.49
N TYR A 64 2.64 2.71 -7.17
CA TYR A 64 3.99 3.18 -7.47
C TYR A 64 4.01 4.34 -8.47
N GLU A 65 3.08 4.33 -9.43
CA GLU A 65 2.93 5.41 -10.40
C GLU A 65 2.39 6.67 -9.71
N LEU A 66 1.37 6.52 -8.85
CA LEU A 66 0.80 7.61 -8.06
C LEU A 66 1.82 8.21 -7.08
N PHE A 67 2.59 7.36 -6.40
CA PHE A 67 3.61 7.78 -5.45
C PHE A 67 4.69 8.62 -6.16
N LYS A 68 5.19 8.15 -7.31
CA LYS A 68 6.19 8.86 -8.10
C LYS A 68 5.66 10.20 -8.62
N GLU A 69 4.44 10.22 -9.16
CA GLU A 69 3.82 11.44 -9.69
C GLU A 69 3.49 12.45 -8.58
N ARG A 70 3.05 12.00 -7.39
CA ARG A 70 2.86 12.86 -6.22
C ARG A 70 4.15 13.58 -5.85
N SER A 71 5.25 12.83 -5.73
CA SER A 71 6.56 13.39 -5.39
C SER A 71 7.07 14.35 -6.45
N LYS A 72 6.93 13.99 -7.74
CA LYS A 72 7.32 14.85 -8.88
C LYS A 72 6.58 16.20 -8.88
N ARG A 73 5.34 16.24 -8.38
CA ARG A 73 4.53 17.45 -8.29
C ARG A 73 4.72 18.22 -6.98
N GLY A 74 5.54 17.74 -6.06
CA GLY A 74 5.74 18.37 -4.74
C GLY A 74 4.51 18.31 -3.83
N LEU A 75 3.66 17.29 -3.98
CA LEU A 75 2.37 17.18 -3.27
C LEU A 75 2.42 16.19 -2.10
N THR A 76 3.60 15.97 -1.51
CA THR A 76 3.82 14.94 -0.48
C THR A 76 3.19 15.25 0.88
N GLU A 77 2.92 16.52 1.18
CA GLU A 77 2.19 16.94 2.39
C GLU A 77 0.67 17.02 2.15
N ASP A 78 0.27 17.33 0.93
CA ASP A 78 -1.11 17.64 0.57
C ASP A 78 -1.95 16.38 0.26
N ILE A 79 -1.32 15.33 -0.25
CA ILE A 79 -2.01 14.14 -0.74
C ILE A 79 -1.49 12.90 -0.02
N ALA A 80 -2.35 12.21 0.73
CA ALA A 80 -2.08 10.89 1.25
C ALA A 80 -2.50 9.81 0.25
N ILE A 81 -1.69 8.76 0.06
CA ILE A 81 -2.00 7.61 -0.80
C ILE A 81 -2.06 6.35 0.07
N THR A 82 -3.25 5.79 0.24
CA THR A 82 -3.47 4.56 1.02
C THR A 82 -3.81 3.39 0.10
N ARG A 83 -3.17 2.25 0.35
CA ARG A 83 -3.38 1.01 -0.39
C ARG A 83 -4.44 0.15 0.27
N LEU A 84 -5.40 -0.32 -0.53
CA LEU A 84 -6.40 -1.32 -0.16
C LEU A 84 -5.99 -2.66 -0.79
N GLU A 85 -5.39 -3.53 0.02
CA GLU A 85 -4.85 -4.83 -0.44
C GLU A 85 -5.90 -5.94 -0.40
N GLN A 86 -6.96 -5.77 0.40
CA GLN A 86 -8.15 -6.64 0.38
C GLN A 86 -9.41 -5.82 0.08
N VAL A 87 -9.98 -6.04 -1.10
CA VAL A 87 -11.12 -5.26 -1.62
C VAL A 87 -12.47 -5.91 -1.28
N ARG A 88 -12.48 -7.20 -0.97
CA ARG A 88 -13.69 -7.95 -0.60
C ARG A 88 -13.50 -8.62 0.76
N HIS A 89 -14.51 -8.52 1.61
CA HIS A 89 -14.60 -9.27 2.86
C HIS A 89 -14.99 -10.72 2.60
#